data_AF-A0A3B3QXF5-F1
#
_entry.id   AF-A0A3B3QXF5-F1
#
_cell.length_a   1.000
_cell.length_b   1.000
_cell.length_c   1.000
_cell.angle_alpha   90.00
_cell.angle_beta   90.00
_cell.angle_gamma   90.00
#
_symmetry.space_group_name_H-M   'P 1'
#
loop_
_entity.id
_entity.type
_entity.pdbx_description
1 polymer ?
#
loop_
_entity_poly.entity_id
_entity_poly.type
_entity_poly.pdbx_seq_one_letter_code
_entity_poly.pdbx_strand_id
1 'polypeptide(L)'
;MKRSDSSEREKKRKRQKLLQELGGQRIPFLSPADSGFQQLWESSYPGLVLRRADGLPPDLHGRVQAALCSLRGRGCLLRDLVRVRGRDVFTSVSRALLGLPGYTYRYLNTRLFTIPWHSEEVEERKEGEQEDKSQGEALEEVENKDKACCDQELRAACKALWELNHFFCKDVYRIEEASDHEQGPKEAEAGGGSPQAQCSKGSPVTAQFNVTLLNYMDPTTMDQLKEEPYYGMGKMAVGWHHDENLVSFSSVAVYNYSCQDDKVEGGSSEDAGRAPWRLGLKVAWDINTPGLAVPLQTGDCYYLRDDLNRTHQHCVLAGEAARFSSTHRVAECSSGTLEYIRRRCEEALENMSTNPDTGARNLHSLSPSALQLSEEIHNEVEFEWLRQYWFQGRRYSRFCSWWNKPMEELEESWREMESMTQLTLAVAEDDSCEEQRRKEVAEALLPALTERQQHRLTWKERCESRLAQTLPPEEAPINRPYWCDGDPSMPLPFDLTDIISRVESLLWKL
;
A
#
# COMPACT_ATOMS: atom_id res chain seq x y z
N MET A 1 3.95 7.74 -7.51
CA MET A 1 3.62 9.18 -7.27
C MET A 1 4.11 9.63 -5.89
N LYS A 2 5.19 10.42 -5.84
CA LYS A 2 5.67 11.06 -4.61
C LYS A 2 4.56 11.98 -4.06
N ARG A 3 4.28 11.88 -2.75
CA ARG A 3 3.41 12.81 -2.03
C ARG A 3 4.02 14.20 -2.22
N SER A 4 3.32 15.12 -2.89
CA SER A 4 3.76 16.51 -2.81
C SER A 4 3.51 16.93 -1.37
N ASP A 5 4.59 17.29 -0.68
CA ASP A 5 4.57 17.77 0.71
C ASP A 5 3.55 18.93 0.90
N SER A 6 3.17 19.58 -0.21
CA SER A 6 2.12 20.58 -0.31
C SER A 6 0.70 20.07 -0.02
N SER A 7 0.31 18.86 -0.48
CA SER A 7 -1.05 18.34 -0.32
C SER A 7 -1.41 18.05 1.15
N GLU A 8 -0.50 17.42 1.90
CA GLU A 8 -0.69 17.21 3.34
C GLU A 8 -0.72 18.51 4.14
N ARG A 9 0.18 19.45 3.80
CA ARG A 9 0.19 20.77 4.42
C ARG A 9 -1.14 21.48 4.19
N GLU A 10 -1.72 21.36 3.01
CA GLU A 10 -3.04 21.93 2.70
C GLU A 10 -4.16 21.27 3.50
N LYS A 11 -4.24 19.93 3.52
CA LYS A 11 -5.22 19.18 4.33
C LYS A 11 -5.13 19.56 5.81
N LYS A 12 -3.91 19.70 6.33
CA LYS A 12 -3.65 20.13 7.71
C LYS A 12 -4.18 21.55 7.96
N ARG A 13 -3.90 22.50 7.05
CA ARG A 13 -4.39 23.87 7.14
C ARG A 13 -5.92 23.91 7.15
N LYS A 14 -6.57 23.14 6.27
CA LYS A 14 -8.04 23.02 6.24
C LYS A 14 -8.57 22.45 7.56
N ARG A 15 -7.96 21.39 8.10
CA ARG A 15 -8.36 20.80 9.39
C ARG A 15 -8.22 21.77 10.56
N GLN A 16 -7.11 22.51 10.63
CA GLN A 16 -6.90 23.51 11.69
C GLN A 16 -7.93 24.64 11.60
N LYS A 17 -8.20 25.11 10.39
CA LYS A 17 -9.23 26.13 10.13
C LYS A 17 -10.61 25.66 10.59
N LEU A 18 -11.01 24.43 10.24
CA LEU A 18 -12.29 23.87 10.68
C LEU A 18 -12.40 23.77 12.20
N LEU A 19 -11.37 23.28 12.88
CA LEU A 19 -11.37 23.17 14.34
C LEU A 19 -11.46 24.54 15.03
N GLN A 20 -10.83 25.56 14.44
CA GLN A 20 -10.91 26.93 14.91
C GLN A 20 -12.31 27.52 14.71
N GLU A 21 -12.91 27.30 13.54
CA GLU A 21 -14.28 27.74 13.21
C GLU A 21 -15.33 27.07 14.10
N LEU A 22 -15.15 25.78 14.39
CA LEU A 22 -16.06 25.02 15.25
C LEU A 22 -16.03 25.53 16.71
N GLY A 23 -14.96 26.18 17.15
CA GLY A 23 -14.92 26.89 18.43
C GLY A 23 -15.21 26.04 19.67
N GLY A 24 -14.98 24.72 19.60
CA GLY A 24 -15.30 23.76 20.67
C GLY A 24 -16.75 23.24 20.68
N GLN A 25 -17.61 23.71 19.77
CA GLN A 25 -18.94 23.14 19.55
C GLN A 25 -18.82 21.73 18.95
N ARG A 26 -19.88 20.92 19.09
CA ARG A 26 -19.97 19.62 18.41
C ARG A 26 -21.03 19.70 17.32
N ILE A 27 -20.70 19.14 16.16
CA ILE A 27 -21.65 18.95 15.06
C ILE A 27 -22.51 17.74 15.44
N PRO A 28 -23.84 17.73 15.20
CA PRO A 28 -24.66 16.55 15.43
C PRO A 28 -24.21 15.36 14.56
N PHE A 29 -24.46 14.15 15.01
CA PHE A 29 -24.39 12.95 14.18
C PHE A 29 -25.66 12.12 14.36
N LEU A 30 -26.02 11.35 13.34
CA LEU A 30 -27.17 10.44 13.39
C LEU A 30 -26.71 8.98 13.32
N SER A 31 -27.43 8.15 14.05
CA SER A 31 -27.38 6.70 14.05
C SER A 31 -28.74 6.13 13.64
N PRO A 32 -28.88 4.82 13.36
CA PRO A 32 -30.17 4.23 13.00
C PRO A 32 -31.30 4.44 14.03
N ALA A 33 -30.98 4.81 15.28
CA ALA A 33 -31.97 5.12 16.31
C ALA A 33 -32.58 6.53 16.17
N ASP A 34 -31.94 7.42 15.40
CA ASP A 34 -32.33 8.82 15.29
C ASP A 34 -33.31 9.05 14.13
N SER A 35 -34.33 9.88 14.39
CA SER A 35 -35.24 10.33 13.32
C SER A 35 -34.48 11.10 12.25
N GLY A 36 -34.72 10.78 10.98
CA GLY A 36 -34.05 11.43 9.84
C GLY A 36 -32.73 10.77 9.42
N PHE A 37 -32.28 9.70 10.09
CA PHE A 37 -31.07 8.96 9.70
C PHE A 37 -31.11 8.50 8.24
N GLN A 38 -32.21 7.87 7.80
CA GLN A 38 -32.34 7.40 6.42
C GLN A 38 -32.34 8.55 5.41
N GLN A 39 -33.07 9.63 5.70
CA GLN A 39 -33.08 10.82 4.84
C GLN A 39 -31.68 11.45 4.72
N LEU A 40 -30.93 11.52 5.81
CA LEU A 40 -29.54 12.00 5.80
C LEU A 40 -28.64 11.09 4.96
N TRP A 41 -28.77 9.77 5.13
CA TRP A 41 -28.02 8.79 4.35
C TRP A 41 -28.29 8.97 2.85
N GLU A 42 -29.55 8.96 2.44
CA GLU A 42 -29.95 9.06 1.03
C GLU A 42 -29.54 10.39 0.39
N SER A 43 -29.64 11.50 1.13
CA SER A 43 -29.36 12.83 0.57
C SER A 43 -27.88 13.21 0.58
N SER A 44 -27.14 12.82 1.61
CA SER A 44 -25.78 13.32 1.87
C SER A 44 -24.71 12.23 1.79
N TYR A 45 -25.08 10.96 1.91
CA TYR A 45 -24.16 9.83 1.87
C TYR A 45 -24.58 8.73 0.85
N PRO A 46 -25.10 9.07 -0.36
CA PRO A 46 -25.70 8.09 -1.27
C PRO A 46 -24.72 7.04 -1.81
N GLY A 47 -23.41 7.33 -1.82
CA GLY A 47 -22.38 6.38 -2.22
C GLY A 47 -22.08 5.30 -1.17
N LEU A 48 -22.69 5.37 0.02
CA LEU A 48 -22.51 4.36 1.07
C LEU A 48 -23.58 3.28 0.91
N VAL A 49 -23.15 2.04 0.74
CA VAL A 49 -24.06 0.88 0.69
C VAL A 49 -23.72 -0.06 1.84
N LEU A 50 -24.74 -0.53 2.57
CA LEU A 50 -24.61 -1.54 3.61
C LEU A 50 -25.25 -2.84 3.15
N ARG A 51 -24.51 -3.93 3.28
CA ARG A 51 -24.97 -5.30 3.05
C ARG A 51 -24.88 -6.07 4.35
N ARG A 52 -26.00 -6.62 4.79
CA ARG A 52 -26.04 -7.42 6.02
C ARG A 52 -25.40 -8.79 5.82
N ALA A 53 -25.04 -9.42 6.93
CA ALA A 53 -24.36 -10.71 6.94
C ALA A 53 -25.09 -11.83 6.17
N ASP A 54 -26.42 -11.79 6.13
CA ASP A 54 -27.28 -12.70 5.36
C ASP A 54 -27.20 -12.52 3.85
N GLY A 55 -26.59 -11.42 3.38
CA GLY A 55 -26.35 -11.14 1.96
C GLY A 55 -25.09 -11.80 1.39
N LEU A 56 -24.30 -12.52 2.19
CA LEU A 56 -23.15 -13.30 1.72
C LEU A 56 -23.56 -14.73 1.29
N PRO A 57 -22.82 -15.39 0.38
CA PRO A 57 -23.02 -16.79 0.07
C PRO A 57 -22.96 -17.69 1.30
N PRO A 58 -23.70 -18.82 1.31
CA PRO A 58 -23.60 -19.82 2.37
C PRO A 58 -22.15 -20.24 2.62
N ASP A 59 -21.79 -20.45 3.88
CA ASP A 59 -20.48 -20.89 4.37
C ASP A 59 -19.29 -19.93 4.12
N LEU A 60 -19.40 -18.95 3.23
CA LEU A 60 -18.33 -17.98 2.97
C LEU A 60 -17.99 -17.19 4.24
N HIS A 61 -19.02 -16.78 4.98
CA HIS A 61 -18.86 -16.07 6.24
C HIS A 61 -17.97 -16.85 7.24
N GLY A 62 -18.31 -18.13 7.50
CA GLY A 62 -17.55 -18.97 8.42
C GLY A 62 -16.11 -19.23 7.96
N ARG A 63 -15.90 -19.43 6.66
CA ARG A 63 -14.55 -19.64 6.10
C ARG A 63 -13.69 -18.38 6.19
N VAL A 64 -14.25 -17.20 5.95
CA VAL A 64 -13.54 -15.91 6.11
C VAL A 64 -13.16 -15.67 7.57
N GLN A 65 -14.06 -15.94 8.51
CA GLN A 65 -13.76 -15.82 9.95
C GLN A 65 -12.62 -16.76 10.36
N ALA A 66 -12.70 -18.04 9.98
CA ALA A 66 -11.65 -19.02 10.24
C ALA A 66 -10.30 -18.58 9.63
N ALA A 67 -10.32 -18.03 8.41
CA ALA A 67 -9.13 -17.48 7.75
C ALA A 67 -8.52 -16.32 8.55
N LEU A 68 -9.33 -15.35 8.99
CA LEU A 68 -8.88 -14.21 9.79
C LEU A 68 -8.28 -14.65 11.13
N CYS A 69 -8.91 -15.61 11.82
CA CYS A 69 -8.40 -16.19 13.05
C CYS A 69 -7.10 -16.96 12.83
N SER A 70 -7.00 -17.76 11.76
CA SER A 70 -5.78 -18.48 11.39
C SER A 70 -4.61 -17.52 11.14
N LEU A 71 -4.83 -16.47 10.34
CA LEU A 71 -3.83 -15.43 10.08
C LEU A 71 -3.36 -14.74 11.36
N ARG A 72 -4.27 -14.47 12.31
CA ARG A 72 -3.91 -13.92 13.62
C ARG A 72 -3.08 -14.91 14.43
N GLY A 73 -3.49 -16.18 14.51
CA GLY A 73 -2.77 -17.22 15.26
C GLY A 73 -1.34 -17.44 14.76
N ARG A 74 -1.11 -17.20 13.47
CA ARG A 74 0.20 -17.26 12.81
C ARG A 74 1.06 -16.01 12.98
N GLY A 75 0.50 -14.94 13.58
CA GLY A 75 1.18 -13.66 13.73
C GLY A 75 1.35 -12.89 12.41
N CYS A 76 0.50 -13.14 11.41
CA CYS A 76 0.57 -12.43 10.11
C CYS A 76 0.15 -10.96 10.21
N LEU A 77 -0.65 -10.58 11.21
CA LEU A 77 -1.13 -9.22 11.39
C LEU A 77 -0.23 -8.44 12.34
N LEU A 78 0.42 -7.39 11.83
CA LEU A 78 1.47 -6.67 12.53
C LEU A 78 1.19 -5.17 12.53
N ARG A 79 1.59 -4.48 13.60
CA ARG A 79 1.48 -3.02 13.67
C ARG A 79 2.54 -2.40 12.76
N ASP A 80 2.15 -1.42 11.96
CA ASP A 80 3.09 -0.77 11.05
C ASP A 80 3.77 0.39 11.76
N LEU A 81 5.11 0.45 11.63
CA LEU A 81 5.90 1.60 12.02
C LEU A 81 5.83 2.65 10.90
N VAL A 82 4.91 3.60 11.05
CA VAL A 82 4.63 4.64 10.04
C VAL A 82 5.19 5.98 10.49
N ARG A 83 5.39 6.89 9.53
CA ARG A 83 5.84 8.26 9.83
C ARG A 83 4.71 9.25 9.72
N VAL A 84 4.31 9.84 10.85
CA VAL A 84 3.24 10.84 10.93
C VAL A 84 3.83 12.12 11.53
N ARG A 85 3.77 13.22 10.76
CA ARG A 85 4.31 14.54 11.17
C ARG A 85 5.80 14.50 11.55
N GLY A 86 6.60 13.75 10.79
CA GLY A 86 8.03 13.59 11.04
C GLY A 86 8.39 12.74 12.25
N ARG A 87 7.41 12.10 12.90
CA ARG A 87 7.64 11.17 14.01
C ARG A 87 7.23 9.77 13.61
N ASP A 88 8.08 8.80 13.94
CA ASP A 88 7.71 7.40 13.79
C ASP A 88 6.71 7.04 14.90
N VAL A 89 5.65 6.32 14.52
CA VAL A 89 4.57 5.88 15.41
C VAL A 89 4.08 4.51 14.96
N PHE A 90 3.67 3.68 15.90
CA PHE A 90 2.95 2.46 15.58
C PHE A 90 1.47 2.76 15.31
N THR A 91 0.91 2.11 14.30
CA THR A 91 -0.53 2.11 14.07
C THR A 91 -1.26 1.47 15.25
N SER A 92 -2.46 1.95 15.60
CA SER A 92 -3.30 1.30 16.63
C SER A 92 -3.93 0.00 16.15
N VAL A 93 -3.74 -0.35 14.88
CA VAL A 93 -4.33 -1.52 14.23
C VAL A 93 -3.21 -2.35 13.65
N SER A 94 -3.28 -3.67 13.85
CA SER A 94 -2.40 -4.65 13.22
C SER A 94 -2.93 -4.99 11.83
N ARG A 95 -2.04 -5.14 10.84
CA ARG A 95 -2.41 -5.28 9.43
C ARG A 95 -1.64 -6.38 8.71
N ALA A 96 -2.27 -6.87 7.65
CA ALA A 96 -1.65 -7.69 6.62
C ALA A 96 -2.21 -7.27 5.26
N LEU A 97 -1.39 -7.25 4.23
CA LEU A 97 -1.84 -7.00 2.86
C LEU A 97 -1.90 -8.33 2.11
N LEU A 98 -3.06 -8.68 1.58
CA LEU A 98 -3.22 -9.79 0.64
C LEU A 98 -3.62 -9.24 -0.73
N GLY A 99 -3.35 -9.96 -1.81
CA GLY A 99 -3.74 -9.50 -3.14
C GLY A 99 -3.10 -10.28 -4.27
N LEU A 100 -3.10 -9.67 -5.46
CA LEU A 100 -2.41 -10.24 -6.61
C LEU A 100 -0.89 -10.41 -6.33
N PRO A 101 -0.26 -11.47 -6.87
CA PRO A 101 1.18 -11.68 -6.74
C PRO A 101 1.96 -10.48 -7.31
N GLY A 102 2.96 -9.99 -6.58
CA GLY A 102 3.81 -8.88 -7.03
C GLY A 102 3.20 -7.49 -6.87
N TYR A 103 2.00 -7.37 -6.31
CA TYR A 103 1.35 -6.07 -6.07
C TYR A 103 1.77 -5.48 -4.72
N THR A 104 1.68 -4.16 -4.61
CA THR A 104 1.96 -3.43 -3.38
C THR A 104 0.88 -2.37 -3.12
N TYR A 105 0.74 -1.96 -1.87
CA TYR A 105 -0.16 -0.88 -1.48
C TYR A 105 0.56 0.12 -0.58
N ARG A 106 0.58 1.39 -0.99
CA ARG A 106 1.26 2.45 -0.25
C ARG A 106 0.28 3.29 0.55
N TYR A 107 0.56 3.47 1.83
CA TYR A 107 -0.16 4.40 2.69
C TYR A 107 0.80 4.99 3.73
N LEU A 108 0.63 6.26 4.11
CA LEU A 108 1.47 6.91 5.13
C LEU A 108 3.00 6.75 4.93
N ASN A 109 3.45 6.77 3.66
CA ASN A 109 4.85 6.53 3.27
C ASN A 109 5.42 5.13 3.58
N THR A 110 4.56 4.16 3.86
CA THR A 110 4.92 2.74 3.99
C THR A 110 4.33 1.98 2.81
N ARG A 111 5.16 1.23 2.08
CA ARG A 111 4.72 0.30 1.02
C ARG A 111 4.54 -1.08 1.63
N LEU A 112 3.31 -1.57 1.66
CA LEU A 112 3.00 -2.94 2.04
C LEU A 112 3.09 -3.86 0.82
N PHE A 113 3.62 -5.06 1.03
CA PHE A 113 3.79 -6.09 0.01
C PHE A 113 2.74 -7.19 0.18
N THR A 114 2.14 -7.64 -0.92
CA THR A 114 1.05 -8.62 -0.85
C THR A 114 1.57 -9.98 -0.41
N ILE A 115 0.87 -10.61 0.52
CA ILE A 115 0.79 -12.07 0.58
C ILE A 115 -0.12 -12.48 -0.59
N PRO A 116 0.38 -13.26 -1.56
CA PRO A 116 -0.43 -13.60 -2.73
C PRO A 116 -1.70 -14.35 -2.34
N TRP A 117 -2.81 -13.99 -2.99
CA TRP A 117 -3.99 -14.85 -3.01
C TRP A 117 -3.68 -16.20 -3.67
N HIS A 118 -4.44 -17.21 -3.30
CA HIS A 118 -4.38 -18.54 -3.90
C HIS A 118 -5.73 -18.87 -4.53
N SER A 119 -5.72 -19.25 -5.80
CA SER A 119 -6.90 -19.69 -6.55
C SER A 119 -6.50 -20.78 -7.54
N GLU A 120 -7.49 -21.53 -8.03
CA GLU A 120 -7.30 -22.53 -9.09
C GLU A 120 -6.78 -21.86 -10.38
N GLU A 121 -7.27 -20.67 -10.74
CA GLU A 121 -6.78 -19.91 -11.90
C GLU A 121 -5.31 -19.46 -11.79
N VAL A 122 -4.84 -19.15 -10.57
CA VAL A 122 -3.43 -18.77 -10.31
C VAL A 122 -2.52 -20.00 -10.31
N GLU A 123 -3.08 -21.19 -10.05
CA GLU A 123 -2.39 -22.47 -10.08
C GLU A 123 -2.31 -23.00 -11.54
N GLU A 124 -3.40 -22.93 -12.30
CA GLU A 124 -3.47 -23.32 -13.72
C GLU A 124 -2.54 -22.48 -14.62
N ARG A 125 -2.42 -21.16 -14.37
CA ARG A 125 -1.46 -20.32 -15.11
C ARG A 125 -0.01 -20.74 -14.89
N LYS A 126 0.33 -21.27 -13.70
CA LYS A 126 1.69 -21.75 -13.41
C LYS A 126 1.98 -23.06 -14.11
N GLU A 127 0.99 -23.94 -14.23
CA GLU A 127 1.11 -25.21 -14.97
C GLU A 127 1.26 -24.96 -16.48
N GLY A 128 0.47 -24.03 -17.05
CA GLY A 128 0.57 -23.65 -18.47
C GLY A 128 1.91 -22.97 -18.85
N GLU A 129 2.45 -22.10 -17.99
CA GLU A 129 3.78 -21.49 -18.19
C GLU A 129 4.93 -22.51 -18.06
N GLN A 130 4.73 -23.62 -17.34
CA GLN A 130 5.69 -24.72 -17.21
C GLN A 130 5.70 -25.62 -18.45
N GLU A 131 4.55 -25.87 -19.07
CA GLU A 131 4.46 -26.66 -20.31
C GLU A 131 5.17 -25.97 -21.49
N ASP A 132 5.02 -24.66 -21.65
CA ASP A 132 5.67 -23.88 -22.73
C ASP A 132 7.20 -23.79 -22.59
N LYS A 133 7.74 -23.85 -21.35
CA LYS A 133 9.19 -23.86 -21.10
C LYS A 133 9.83 -25.25 -21.19
N SER A 134 9.03 -26.31 -21.34
CA SER A 134 9.54 -27.69 -21.34
C SER A 134 10.12 -28.18 -22.68
N GLN A 135 10.13 -27.34 -23.73
CA GLN A 135 10.64 -27.71 -25.07
C GLN A 135 12.05 -27.21 -25.43
N GLY A 136 12.80 -26.61 -24.50
CA GLY A 136 14.18 -26.18 -24.79
C GLY A 136 15.07 -26.21 -23.56
N GLU A 137 16.15 -26.99 -23.65
CA GLU A 137 17.33 -27.00 -22.75
C GLU A 137 17.20 -27.81 -21.45
N ALA A 138 17.64 -29.07 -21.56
CA ALA A 138 17.94 -29.94 -20.44
C ALA A 138 19.43 -29.80 -20.06
N LEU A 139 19.76 -28.94 -19.09
CA LEU A 139 21.02 -29.00 -18.33
C LEU A 139 20.80 -28.47 -16.90
N GLU A 140 20.96 -29.37 -15.92
CA GLU A 140 21.29 -29.12 -14.49
C GLU A 140 20.67 -27.92 -13.76
N GLU A 141 19.35 -27.93 -13.52
CA GLU A 141 18.73 -27.25 -12.38
C GLU A 141 18.06 -28.28 -11.46
N VAL A 142 18.88 -28.90 -10.60
CA VAL A 142 18.44 -29.82 -9.56
C VAL A 142 18.11 -28.98 -8.30
N GLU A 143 16.89 -29.19 -7.77
CA GLU A 143 16.43 -28.85 -6.40
C GLU A 143 15.82 -27.46 -6.06
N ASN A 144 15.12 -26.78 -6.97
CA ASN A 144 14.20 -25.69 -6.53
C ASN A 144 12.85 -25.62 -7.25
N LYS A 145 12.38 -26.76 -7.77
CA LYS A 145 11.02 -26.91 -8.32
C LYS A 145 10.01 -27.15 -7.20
N ASP A 146 9.01 -26.28 -7.13
CA ASP A 146 7.74 -26.43 -6.41
C ASP A 146 7.74 -26.47 -4.88
N LYS A 147 8.59 -25.67 -4.22
CA LYS A 147 8.30 -25.32 -2.82
C LYS A 147 7.18 -24.29 -2.79
N ALA A 148 6.00 -24.69 -2.30
CA ALA A 148 4.90 -23.76 -2.04
C ALA A 148 5.41 -22.54 -1.25
N CYS A 149 5.00 -21.33 -1.66
CA CYS A 149 5.48 -20.10 -1.01
C CYS A 149 5.00 -19.97 0.45
N CYS A 150 4.03 -20.77 0.86
CA CYS A 150 3.52 -20.88 2.22
C CYS A 150 2.94 -22.28 2.47
N ASP A 151 2.59 -22.57 3.73
CA ASP A 151 1.93 -23.83 4.08
C ASP A 151 0.44 -23.88 3.66
N GLN A 152 -0.15 -25.07 3.81
CA GLN A 152 -1.51 -25.38 3.35
C GLN A 152 -2.59 -24.57 4.06
N GLU A 153 -2.44 -24.28 5.34
CA GLU A 153 -3.46 -23.53 6.09
C GLU A 153 -3.42 -22.04 5.74
N LEU A 154 -2.23 -21.46 5.57
CA LEU A 154 -2.13 -20.08 5.07
C LEU A 154 -2.70 -20.00 3.65
N ARG A 155 -2.42 -21.00 2.80
CA ARG A 155 -2.99 -21.11 1.46
C ARG A 155 -4.51 -21.09 1.50
N ALA A 156 -5.12 -21.91 2.37
CA ALA A 156 -6.56 -21.97 2.55
C ALA A 156 -7.15 -20.65 3.07
N ALA A 157 -6.48 -19.99 4.02
CA ALA A 157 -6.90 -18.68 4.53
C ALA A 157 -6.89 -17.60 3.42
N CYS A 158 -5.82 -17.56 2.62
CA CYS A 158 -5.72 -16.68 1.46
C CYS A 158 -6.78 -16.98 0.39
N LYS A 159 -7.11 -18.26 0.15
CA LYS A 159 -8.18 -18.67 -0.77
C LYS A 159 -9.55 -18.15 -0.32
N ALA A 160 -9.89 -18.28 0.97
CA ALA A 160 -11.16 -17.77 1.50
C ALA A 160 -11.31 -16.25 1.33
N LEU A 161 -10.22 -15.49 1.51
CA LEU A 161 -10.21 -14.03 1.32
C LEU A 161 -10.24 -13.64 -0.17
N TRP A 162 -9.69 -14.46 -1.05
CA TRP A 162 -9.86 -14.31 -2.50
C TRP A 162 -11.32 -14.55 -2.94
N GLU A 163 -11.99 -15.55 -2.38
CA GLU A 163 -13.41 -15.80 -2.69
C GLU A 163 -14.32 -14.66 -2.19
N LEU A 164 -14.00 -14.07 -1.03
CA LEU A 164 -14.63 -12.84 -0.57
C LEU A 164 -14.40 -11.69 -1.55
N ASN A 165 -13.18 -11.55 -2.09
CA ASN A 165 -12.88 -10.56 -3.12
C ASN A 165 -13.75 -10.77 -4.36
N HIS A 166 -13.87 -12.01 -4.84
CA HIS A 166 -14.69 -12.35 -6.00
C HIS A 166 -16.17 -12.05 -5.79
N PHE A 167 -16.67 -12.34 -4.58
CA PHE A 167 -18.02 -11.94 -4.18
C PHE A 167 -18.18 -10.42 -4.30
N PHE A 168 -17.27 -9.63 -3.72
CA PHE A 168 -17.35 -8.17 -3.77
C PHE A 168 -17.29 -7.61 -5.19
N CYS A 169 -16.42 -8.14 -6.05
CA CYS A 169 -16.38 -7.74 -7.46
C CYS A 169 -17.77 -7.89 -8.09
N LYS A 170 -18.34 -9.11 -8.02
CA LYS A 170 -19.68 -9.42 -8.58
C LYS A 170 -20.78 -8.58 -7.96
N ASP A 171 -20.66 -8.28 -6.69
CA ASP A 171 -21.70 -7.59 -5.95
C ASP A 171 -21.78 -6.11 -6.31
N VAL A 172 -20.64 -5.43 -6.45
CA VAL A 172 -20.61 -4.05 -6.93
C VAL A 172 -21.21 -3.94 -8.33
N TYR A 173 -20.88 -4.86 -9.24
CA TYR A 173 -21.48 -4.90 -10.58
C TYR A 173 -23.02 -4.98 -10.53
N ARG A 174 -23.58 -5.85 -9.68
CA ARG A 174 -25.04 -5.97 -9.55
C ARG A 174 -25.69 -4.70 -9.02
N ILE A 175 -25.04 -4.01 -8.09
CA ILE A 175 -25.55 -2.75 -7.54
C ILE A 175 -25.49 -1.65 -8.61
N GLU A 176 -24.42 -1.60 -9.42
CA GLU A 176 -24.29 -0.67 -10.55
C GLU A 176 -25.38 -0.92 -11.61
N GLU A 177 -25.59 -2.17 -12.04
CA GLU A 177 -26.65 -2.54 -12.99
C GLU A 177 -28.05 -2.15 -12.49
N ALA A 178 -28.36 -2.41 -11.21
CA ALA A 178 -29.64 -2.03 -10.62
C ALA A 178 -29.86 -0.51 -10.63
N SER A 179 -28.81 0.27 -10.35
CA SER A 179 -28.88 1.74 -10.34
C SER A 179 -29.07 2.36 -11.73
N ASP A 180 -28.59 1.70 -12.79
CA ASP A 180 -28.78 2.14 -14.17
C ASP A 180 -30.20 1.85 -14.67
N HIS A 181 -30.79 0.73 -14.26
CA HIS A 181 -32.18 0.38 -14.60
C HIS A 181 -33.21 1.32 -13.97
N GLU A 182 -32.93 1.86 -12.77
CA GLU A 182 -33.81 2.86 -12.13
C GLU A 182 -33.75 4.25 -12.80
N GLN A 183 -32.70 4.57 -13.58
CA GLN A 183 -32.53 5.88 -14.21
C GLN A 183 -33.25 6.06 -15.56
N GLY A 184 -33.82 5.00 -16.15
CA GLY A 184 -34.56 5.04 -17.43
C GLY A 184 -33.73 5.49 -18.65
N PRO A 185 -34.15 5.21 -19.89
CA PRO A 185 -33.45 5.70 -21.07
C PRO A 185 -33.56 7.23 -21.15
N LYS A 186 -32.45 7.93 -20.93
CA LYS A 186 -32.38 9.38 -21.17
C LYS A 186 -32.41 9.63 -22.69
N GLU A 187 -33.48 10.26 -23.16
CA GLU A 187 -33.57 10.75 -24.53
C GLU A 187 -32.39 11.68 -24.82
N ALA A 188 -31.65 11.38 -25.88
CA ALA A 188 -30.52 12.16 -26.33
C ALA A 188 -31.02 13.46 -26.97
N GLU A 189 -31.07 14.56 -26.21
CA GLU A 189 -31.15 15.89 -26.80
C GLU A 189 -29.76 16.31 -27.31
N ALA A 190 -29.66 16.42 -28.63
CA ALA A 190 -28.50 16.93 -29.33
C ALA A 190 -28.35 18.43 -29.07
N GLY A 191 -27.31 18.82 -28.32
CA GLY A 191 -26.89 20.21 -28.14
C GLY A 191 -25.39 20.28 -27.85
N GLY A 192 -24.62 20.82 -28.79
CA GLY A 192 -23.16 20.84 -28.74
C GLY A 192 -22.54 21.78 -27.69
N GLY A 193 -21.38 21.37 -27.15
CA GLY A 193 -20.50 22.24 -26.35
C GLY A 193 -19.40 21.49 -25.58
N SER A 194 -18.17 21.53 -26.11
CA SER A 194 -16.84 21.33 -25.50
C SER A 194 -16.47 20.00 -24.78
N PRO A 195 -15.22 19.50 -24.95
CA PRO A 195 -14.78 18.21 -24.41
C PRO A 195 -14.39 18.35 -22.93
N GLN A 196 -15.38 18.35 -22.05
CA GLN A 196 -15.17 18.06 -20.64
C GLN A 196 -15.11 16.55 -20.50
N ALA A 197 -14.00 16.04 -19.96
CA ALA A 197 -13.72 14.62 -19.80
C ALA A 197 -14.92 13.88 -19.18
N GLN A 198 -15.67 13.19 -20.02
CA GLN A 198 -16.67 12.23 -19.62
C GLN A 198 -15.92 11.01 -19.08
N CYS A 199 -15.65 11.00 -17.77
CA CYS A 199 -15.45 9.74 -17.06
C CYS A 199 -16.78 8.99 -17.15
N SER A 200 -16.83 7.97 -17.99
CA SER A 200 -17.93 7.01 -18.03
C SER A 200 -18.15 6.43 -16.63
N LYS A 201 -19.27 6.79 -16.00
CA LYS A 201 -19.82 6.02 -14.89
C LYS A 201 -20.11 4.60 -15.43
N GLY A 202 -19.64 3.56 -14.74
CA GLY A 202 -19.84 2.16 -15.13
C GLY A 202 -18.72 1.51 -15.95
N SER A 203 -17.45 1.84 -15.69
CA SER A 203 -16.34 1.02 -16.19
C SER A 203 -16.11 -0.18 -15.27
N PRO A 204 -15.90 -1.40 -15.78
CA PRO A 204 -15.57 -2.57 -14.96
C PRO A 204 -14.31 -2.43 -14.09
N VAL A 205 -13.54 -1.37 -14.29
CA VAL A 205 -12.35 -1.04 -13.50
C VAL A 205 -12.71 -0.59 -12.07
N THR A 206 -13.93 -0.09 -11.80
CA THR A 206 -14.30 0.47 -10.48
C THR A 206 -14.36 -0.58 -9.37
N ALA A 207 -14.53 -1.86 -9.72
CA ALA A 207 -14.68 -2.98 -8.79
C ALA A 207 -13.67 -4.12 -9.01
N GLN A 208 -12.60 -3.89 -9.79
CA GLN A 208 -11.51 -4.85 -9.98
C GLN A 208 -10.53 -4.82 -8.80
N PHE A 209 -11.01 -5.26 -7.64
CA PHE A 209 -10.21 -5.27 -6.42
C PHE A 209 -8.96 -6.15 -6.59
N ASN A 210 -7.79 -5.54 -6.49
CA ASN A 210 -6.48 -6.18 -6.72
C ASN A 210 -5.73 -6.46 -5.40
N VAL A 211 -6.17 -5.86 -4.29
CA VAL A 211 -5.64 -6.10 -2.94
C VAL A 211 -6.74 -6.02 -1.88
N THR A 212 -6.52 -6.66 -0.73
CA THR A 212 -7.24 -6.39 0.52
C THR A 212 -6.27 -6.07 1.65
N LEU A 213 -6.57 -4.98 2.37
CA LEU A 213 -5.87 -4.62 3.60
C LEU A 213 -6.65 -5.15 4.79
N LEU A 214 -6.12 -6.20 5.42
CA LEU A 214 -6.66 -6.75 6.64
C LEU A 214 -6.31 -5.86 7.82
N ASN A 215 -7.24 -5.74 8.76
CA ASN A 215 -7.10 -4.96 9.97
C ASN A 215 -7.55 -5.80 11.15
N TYR A 216 -6.83 -5.73 12.26
CA TYR A 216 -7.21 -6.31 13.54
C TYR A 216 -6.88 -5.36 14.69
N MET A 217 -7.81 -5.26 15.64
CA MET A 217 -7.58 -4.53 16.88
C MET A 217 -8.36 -5.18 18.03
N ASP A 218 -7.70 -5.31 19.18
CA ASP A 218 -8.34 -5.61 20.45
C ASP A 218 -8.38 -4.35 21.31
N PRO A 219 -9.55 -3.71 21.49
CA PRO A 219 -9.69 -2.51 22.31
C PRO A 219 -9.18 -2.68 23.75
N THR A 220 -9.24 -3.91 24.31
CA THR A 220 -8.84 -4.18 25.70
C THR A 220 -7.33 -4.11 25.91
N THR A 221 -6.56 -4.27 24.83
CA THR A 221 -5.08 -4.19 24.83
C THR A 221 -4.57 -2.81 24.39
N MET A 222 -5.47 -1.85 24.19
CA MET A 222 -5.17 -0.51 23.68
C MET A 222 -5.40 0.55 24.74
N ASP A 223 -4.33 1.02 25.37
CA ASP A 223 -4.40 1.96 26.50
C ASP A 223 -4.89 3.36 26.11
N GLN A 224 -4.71 3.78 24.85
CA GLN A 224 -4.96 5.16 24.41
C GLN A 224 -5.52 5.25 22.98
N LEU A 225 -6.84 5.08 22.86
CA LEU A 225 -7.56 5.48 21.65
C LEU A 225 -7.97 6.95 21.71
N LYS A 226 -7.88 7.65 20.58
CA LYS A 226 -8.25 9.07 20.50
C LYS A 226 -9.75 9.23 20.40
N GLU A 227 -10.30 10.20 21.13
CA GLU A 227 -11.70 10.62 20.94
C GLU A 227 -11.90 11.27 19.57
N GLU A 228 -13.07 11.02 18.98
CA GLU A 228 -13.51 11.66 17.77
C GLU A 228 -13.70 13.18 18.02
N PRO A 229 -13.06 14.06 17.21
CA PRO A 229 -12.88 15.45 17.58
C PRO A 229 -14.02 16.42 17.21
N TYR A 230 -15.00 16.03 16.38
CA TYR A 230 -15.97 16.98 15.81
C TYR A 230 -17.41 16.73 16.24
N TYR A 231 -17.81 15.46 16.32
CA TYR A 231 -19.20 15.03 16.51
C TYR A 231 -19.42 14.42 17.91
N GLY A 232 -18.36 13.96 18.57
CA GLY A 232 -18.45 13.24 19.83
C GLY A 232 -18.90 11.79 19.64
N MET A 233 -18.52 11.16 18.53
CA MET A 233 -18.88 9.76 18.21
C MET A 233 -18.20 8.71 19.11
N GLY A 234 -17.19 9.11 19.89
CA GLY A 234 -16.44 8.26 20.82
C GLY A 234 -15.03 7.92 20.33
N LYS A 235 -14.43 6.87 20.89
CA LYS A 235 -13.06 6.44 20.59
C LYS A 235 -12.90 5.93 19.16
N MET A 236 -11.84 6.36 18.48
CA MET A 236 -11.50 5.93 17.12
C MET A 236 -10.37 4.90 17.14
N ALA A 237 -10.61 3.74 16.52
CA ALA A 237 -9.56 2.79 16.14
C ALA A 237 -8.72 3.33 14.96
N VAL A 238 -9.40 3.97 14.01
CA VAL A 238 -8.78 4.67 12.88
C VAL A 238 -9.43 6.04 12.77
N GLY A 239 -8.64 7.11 12.81
CA GLY A 239 -9.14 8.48 12.74
C GLY A 239 -9.66 8.85 11.35
N TRP A 240 -10.30 10.02 11.24
CA TRP A 240 -10.79 10.58 9.98
C TRP A 240 -9.71 10.62 8.89
N HIS A 241 -9.98 9.95 7.78
CA HIS A 241 -9.08 9.89 6.63
C HIS A 241 -9.86 9.70 5.31
N HIS A 242 -9.12 9.88 4.22
CA HIS A 242 -9.45 9.33 2.91
C HIS A 242 -8.52 8.14 2.71
N ASP A 243 -9.00 7.09 2.05
CA ASP A 243 -8.12 6.03 1.59
C ASP A 243 -7.16 6.57 0.52
N GLU A 244 -5.88 6.22 0.66
CA GLU A 244 -4.80 6.65 -0.23
C GLU A 244 -4.54 5.60 -1.33
N ASN A 245 -3.82 6.00 -2.38
CA ASN A 245 -3.34 5.11 -3.44
C ASN A 245 -4.43 4.21 -4.07
N LEU A 246 -5.60 4.80 -4.34
CA LEU A 246 -6.71 4.14 -5.04
C LEU A 246 -6.83 4.69 -6.45
N VAL A 247 -7.26 3.84 -7.40
CA VAL A 247 -7.70 4.27 -8.72
C VAL A 247 -8.84 5.28 -8.55
N SER A 248 -8.86 6.32 -9.39
CA SER A 248 -9.88 7.36 -9.28
C SER A 248 -11.28 6.78 -9.46
N PHE A 249 -12.20 7.13 -8.56
CA PHE A 249 -13.59 6.66 -8.54
C PHE A 249 -13.76 5.14 -8.33
N SER A 250 -12.70 4.42 -7.94
CA SER A 250 -12.84 3.01 -7.59
C SER A 250 -13.60 2.83 -6.28
N SER A 251 -14.41 1.78 -6.22
CA SER A 251 -15.08 1.37 -4.99
C SER A 251 -14.08 0.86 -3.95
N VAL A 252 -14.52 0.86 -2.68
CA VAL A 252 -13.89 0.14 -1.57
C VAL A 252 -14.94 -0.75 -0.94
N ALA A 253 -14.65 -2.04 -0.78
CA ALA A 253 -15.56 -2.99 -0.12
C ALA A 253 -14.95 -3.49 1.18
N VAL A 254 -15.74 -3.53 2.26
CA VAL A 254 -15.24 -3.90 3.59
C VAL A 254 -16.12 -4.97 4.20
N TYR A 255 -15.51 -6.10 4.56
CA TYR A 255 -16.12 -7.10 5.43
C TYR A 255 -15.77 -6.81 6.91
N ASN A 256 -16.77 -6.84 7.78
CA ASN A 256 -16.64 -6.63 9.23
C ASN A 256 -16.78 -7.93 10.00
N TYR A 257 -15.86 -8.20 10.94
CA TYR A 257 -16.01 -9.30 11.89
C TYR A 257 -15.66 -8.84 13.31
N SER A 258 -16.68 -8.69 14.16
CA SER A 258 -16.50 -8.49 15.60
C SER A 258 -16.41 -9.87 16.27
N CYS A 259 -15.30 -10.16 16.96
CA CYS A 259 -15.10 -11.43 17.63
C CYS A 259 -16.11 -11.60 18.77
N GLN A 260 -16.75 -12.76 18.83
CA GLN A 260 -17.47 -13.20 20.02
C GLN A 260 -16.46 -13.87 20.97
N ASP A 261 -16.66 -13.75 22.28
CA ASP A 261 -15.86 -14.53 23.22
C ASP A 261 -16.35 -15.98 23.15
N ASP A 262 -15.44 -16.94 22.89
CA ASP A 262 -15.72 -18.39 22.87
C ASP A 262 -16.05 -18.97 24.27
N LYS A 263 -16.68 -18.19 25.15
CA LYS A 263 -17.16 -18.64 26.44
C LYS A 263 -18.65 -18.34 26.57
N VAL A 264 -19.46 -19.32 26.18
CA VAL A 264 -20.45 -20.02 27.03
C VAL A 264 -21.38 -20.79 26.08
N GLU A 265 -21.16 -22.09 25.91
CA GLU A 265 -22.24 -22.99 25.52
C GLU A 265 -23.28 -22.95 26.66
N GLY A 266 -24.43 -22.31 26.41
CA GLY A 266 -25.58 -22.35 27.32
C GLY A 266 -26.07 -21.03 27.93
N GLY A 267 -25.88 -19.88 27.28
CA GLY A 267 -26.37 -18.58 27.77
C GLY A 267 -27.22 -17.82 26.75
N SER A 268 -28.48 -17.57 27.08
CA SER A 268 -29.41 -16.74 26.32
C SER A 268 -28.98 -15.27 26.24
N SER A 269 -29.02 -14.68 25.04
CA SER A 269 -29.19 -13.24 24.74
C SER A 269 -28.43 -12.20 25.61
N GLU A 270 -27.14 -12.41 25.90
CA GLU A 270 -26.31 -11.40 26.61
C GLU A 270 -25.52 -10.46 25.67
N ASP A 271 -25.79 -10.48 24.35
CA ASP A 271 -25.11 -9.60 23.37
C ASP A 271 -25.63 -8.14 23.40
N ALA A 272 -26.63 -7.83 24.22
CA ALA A 272 -27.30 -6.53 24.27
C ALA A 272 -26.52 -5.43 25.02
N GLY A 273 -25.37 -5.75 25.63
CA GLY A 273 -24.65 -4.85 26.54
C GLY A 273 -23.36 -4.22 26.01
N ARG A 274 -22.73 -4.79 24.97
CA ARG A 274 -21.42 -4.32 24.49
C ARG A 274 -21.56 -3.24 23.42
N ALA A 275 -20.76 -2.17 23.53
CA ALA A 275 -20.76 -1.13 22.50
C ALA A 275 -20.30 -1.70 21.14
N PRO A 276 -21.10 -1.57 20.07
CA PRO A 276 -20.75 -2.12 18.76
C PRO A 276 -19.69 -1.28 18.06
N TRP A 277 -18.94 -1.94 17.19
CA TRP A 277 -18.09 -1.25 16.21
C TRP A 277 -18.95 -0.45 15.25
N ARG A 278 -18.50 0.75 14.89
CA ARG A 278 -19.25 1.66 14.00
C ARG A 278 -18.36 2.24 12.92
N LEU A 279 -18.91 2.39 11.72
CA LEU A 279 -18.35 3.19 10.65
C LEU A 279 -18.84 4.64 10.82
N GLY A 280 -17.90 5.58 10.94
CA GLY A 280 -18.21 7.01 10.92
C GLY A 280 -17.98 7.60 9.53
N LEU A 281 -18.91 8.42 9.03
CA LEU A 281 -18.73 9.23 7.82
C LEU A 281 -19.01 10.70 8.08
N LYS A 282 -18.29 11.56 7.35
CA LYS A 282 -18.55 13.00 7.27
C LYS A 282 -18.26 13.53 5.86
N VAL A 283 -18.97 14.56 5.45
CA VAL A 283 -18.59 15.37 4.28
C VAL A 283 -17.22 15.99 4.54
N ALA A 284 -16.28 15.87 3.60
CA ALA A 284 -14.94 16.40 3.77
C ALA A 284 -14.99 17.93 3.82
N TRP A 285 -14.25 18.51 4.76
CA TRP A 285 -14.13 19.96 4.93
C TRP A 285 -15.41 20.71 5.33
N ASP A 286 -16.47 19.99 5.69
CA ASP A 286 -17.73 20.59 6.15
C ASP A 286 -17.89 20.51 7.68
N ILE A 287 -18.60 21.51 8.21
CA ILE A 287 -19.00 21.64 9.63
C ILE A 287 -20.52 21.70 9.83
N ASN A 288 -21.31 21.70 8.76
CA ASN A 288 -22.77 21.89 8.85
C ASN A 288 -23.53 20.57 8.75
N THR A 289 -23.10 19.67 7.87
CA THR A 289 -23.79 18.39 7.65
C THR A 289 -23.56 17.47 8.85
N PRO A 290 -24.63 16.92 9.45
CA PRO A 290 -24.50 15.95 10.51
C PRO A 290 -23.68 14.74 10.05
N GLY A 291 -22.85 14.19 10.93
CA GLY A 291 -22.10 12.96 10.67
C GLY A 291 -23.00 11.73 10.65
N LEU A 292 -22.57 10.66 10.01
CA LEU A 292 -23.25 9.37 10.03
C LEU A 292 -22.45 8.39 10.89
N ALA A 293 -23.10 7.67 11.82
CA ALA A 293 -22.50 6.59 12.59
C ALA A 293 -23.28 5.29 12.40
N VAL A 294 -22.74 4.38 11.60
CA VAL A 294 -23.41 3.13 11.20
C VAL A 294 -22.87 1.96 12.03
N PRO A 295 -23.70 1.28 12.85
CA PRO A 295 -23.28 0.08 13.57
C PRO A 295 -23.01 -1.08 12.62
N LEU A 296 -21.92 -1.79 12.89
CA LEU A 296 -21.45 -2.93 12.11
C LEU A 296 -21.60 -4.20 12.94
N GLN A 297 -22.51 -5.07 12.52
CA GLN A 297 -22.65 -6.41 13.08
C GLN A 297 -21.61 -7.35 12.49
N THR A 298 -21.41 -8.50 13.13
CA THR A 298 -20.51 -9.53 12.60
C THR A 298 -21.03 -10.04 11.27
N GLY A 299 -20.19 -9.96 10.24
CA GLY A 299 -20.52 -10.35 8.87
C GLY A 299 -21.07 -9.23 8.00
N ASP A 300 -21.41 -8.08 8.58
CA ASP A 300 -21.85 -6.94 7.78
C ASP A 300 -20.72 -6.50 6.82
N CYS A 301 -21.13 -6.16 5.62
CA CYS A 301 -20.27 -5.57 4.60
C CYS A 301 -20.72 -4.15 4.30
N TYR A 302 -19.80 -3.25 4.00
CA TYR A 302 -20.13 -1.93 3.47
C TYR A 302 -19.28 -1.57 2.28
N TYR A 303 -19.82 -0.71 1.42
CA TYR A 303 -19.17 -0.22 0.21
C TYR A 303 -19.09 1.29 0.26
N LEU A 304 -17.92 1.83 -0.08
CA LEU A 304 -17.75 3.24 -0.45
C LEU A 304 -17.65 3.28 -1.97
N ARG A 305 -18.71 3.73 -2.64
CA ARG A 305 -18.80 3.76 -4.10
C ARG A 305 -18.45 5.12 -4.68
N ASP A 306 -18.22 5.11 -5.99
CA ASP A 306 -18.10 6.31 -6.82
C ASP A 306 -17.04 7.29 -6.27
N ASP A 307 -17.41 8.55 -6.04
CA ASP A 307 -16.53 9.57 -5.51
C ASP A 307 -16.59 9.71 -3.97
N LEU A 308 -17.26 8.79 -3.27
CA LEU A 308 -17.50 8.93 -1.83
C LEU A 308 -16.19 9.01 -1.04
N ASN A 309 -15.18 8.18 -1.35
CA ASN A 309 -13.87 8.26 -0.69
C ASN A 309 -13.13 9.58 -0.98
N ARG A 310 -13.50 10.33 -2.03
CA ARG A 310 -12.93 11.64 -2.35
C ARG A 310 -13.70 12.78 -1.69
N THR A 311 -15.03 12.74 -1.71
CA THR A 311 -15.91 13.80 -1.20
C THR A 311 -16.14 13.71 0.30
N HIS A 312 -15.97 12.53 0.89
CA HIS A 312 -16.18 12.25 2.30
C HIS A 312 -14.91 11.73 2.97
N GLN A 313 -14.86 11.91 4.29
CA GLN A 313 -13.90 11.25 5.16
C GLN A 313 -14.62 10.17 5.94
N HIS A 314 -13.92 9.09 6.24
CA HIS A 314 -14.44 8.05 7.11
C HIS A 314 -13.49 7.77 8.29
N CYS A 315 -14.05 7.24 9.37
CA CYS A 315 -13.31 6.77 10.54
C CYS A 315 -13.89 5.45 11.02
N VAL A 316 -13.10 4.72 11.82
CA VAL A 316 -13.55 3.49 12.47
C VAL A 316 -13.67 3.77 13.96
N LEU A 317 -14.90 3.73 14.46
CA LEU A 317 -15.22 3.91 15.86
C LEU A 317 -15.12 2.55 16.57
N ALA A 318 -14.31 2.52 17.62
CA ALA A 318 -14.02 1.31 18.37
C ALA A 318 -15.25 0.86 19.17
N GLY A 319 -15.58 -0.43 19.04
CA GLY A 319 -16.46 -1.12 19.98
C GLY A 319 -15.67 -1.67 21.17
N GLU A 320 -16.28 -2.59 21.91
CA GLU A 320 -15.65 -3.25 23.06
C GLU A 320 -14.96 -4.58 22.73
N ALA A 321 -15.52 -5.34 21.78
CA ALA A 321 -14.95 -6.61 21.37
C ALA A 321 -13.73 -6.43 20.45
N ALA A 322 -12.84 -7.43 20.40
CA ALA A 322 -11.83 -7.49 19.35
C ALA A 322 -12.50 -7.58 17.97
N ARG A 323 -11.86 -7.02 16.94
CA ARG A 323 -12.48 -6.92 15.61
C ARG A 323 -11.47 -7.02 14.50
N PHE A 324 -11.86 -7.77 13.48
CA PHE A 324 -11.23 -7.82 12.18
C PHE A 324 -12.01 -7.00 11.14
N SER A 325 -11.31 -6.55 10.11
CA SER A 325 -11.95 -6.19 8.84
C SER A 325 -11.06 -6.51 7.65
N SER A 326 -11.67 -6.94 6.55
CA SER A 326 -11.01 -7.11 5.24
C SER A 326 -11.44 -5.97 4.33
N THR A 327 -10.52 -5.09 3.95
CA THR A 327 -10.80 -3.87 3.16
C THR A 327 -10.24 -4.01 1.75
N HIS A 328 -11.10 -4.38 0.80
CA HIS A 328 -10.79 -4.65 -0.60
C HIS A 328 -10.73 -3.35 -1.40
N ARG A 329 -9.69 -3.22 -2.21
CA ARG A 329 -9.27 -1.97 -2.84
C ARG A 329 -8.84 -2.21 -4.28
N VAL A 330 -9.10 -1.22 -5.15
CA VAL A 330 -8.43 -1.10 -6.43
C VAL A 330 -7.23 -0.18 -6.22
N ALA A 331 -6.11 -0.76 -5.80
CA ALA A 331 -4.87 -0.02 -5.57
C ALA A 331 -4.38 0.57 -6.91
N GLU A 332 -4.00 1.84 -6.89
CA GLU A 332 -3.30 2.47 -8.00
C GLU A 332 -1.87 1.90 -8.04
N CYS A 333 -1.62 1.04 -9.03
CA CYS A 333 -0.42 0.21 -9.09
C CYS A 333 0.40 0.42 -10.36
N SER A 334 0.16 1.49 -11.14
CA SER A 334 0.96 1.85 -12.33
C SER A 334 2.47 1.92 -12.08
N SER A 335 2.89 2.23 -10.84
CA SER A 335 4.29 2.22 -10.38
C SER A 335 4.46 1.36 -9.11
N GLY A 336 3.57 0.39 -8.90
CA GLY A 336 3.44 -0.35 -7.64
C GLY A 336 3.46 -1.87 -7.78
N THR A 337 3.91 -2.40 -8.92
CA THR A 337 4.02 -3.84 -9.18
C THR A 337 5.46 -4.28 -9.40
N LEU A 338 5.76 -5.54 -9.08
CA LEU A 338 7.07 -6.14 -9.30
C LEU A 338 7.47 -6.09 -10.78
N GLU A 339 6.52 -6.36 -11.67
CA GLU A 339 6.71 -6.27 -13.12
C GLU A 339 7.15 -4.86 -13.54
N TYR A 340 6.50 -3.82 -13.00
CA TYR A 340 6.89 -2.44 -13.28
C TYR A 340 8.34 -2.17 -12.88
N ILE A 341 8.74 -2.50 -11.65
CA ILE A 341 10.10 -2.19 -11.19
C ILE A 341 11.16 -3.05 -11.87
N ARG A 342 10.86 -4.31 -12.22
CA ARG A 342 11.78 -5.15 -13.01
C ARG A 342 12.05 -4.52 -14.38
N ARG A 343 10.99 -4.10 -15.09
CA ARG A 343 11.12 -3.41 -16.38
C ARG A 343 11.92 -2.11 -16.26
N ARG A 344 11.74 -1.36 -15.16
CA ARG A 344 12.55 -0.16 -14.87
C ARG A 344 14.01 -0.55 -14.66
N CYS A 345 14.30 -1.60 -13.90
CA CYS A 345 15.66 -2.08 -13.72
C CYS A 345 16.31 -2.49 -15.05
N GLU A 346 15.59 -3.25 -15.88
CA GLU A 346 16.02 -3.62 -17.23
C GLU A 346 16.33 -2.39 -18.08
N GLU A 347 15.44 -1.39 -18.10
CA GLU A 347 15.61 -0.11 -18.81
C GLU A 347 16.89 0.64 -18.40
N ALA A 348 17.27 0.64 -17.12
CA ALA A 348 18.53 1.22 -16.69
C ALA A 348 19.73 0.38 -17.16
N LEU A 349 19.66 -0.94 -16.98
CA LEU A 349 20.75 -1.86 -17.27
C LEU A 349 21.05 -1.98 -18.77
N GLU A 350 20.10 -1.64 -19.65
CA GLU A 350 20.33 -1.48 -21.09
C GLU A 350 21.44 -0.46 -21.41
N ASN A 351 21.75 0.48 -20.51
CA ASN A 351 22.84 1.43 -20.69
C ASN A 351 24.21 0.86 -20.29
N MET A 352 24.32 -0.40 -19.84
CA MET A 352 25.57 -1.02 -19.44
C MET A 352 25.89 -2.27 -20.27
N SER A 353 27.16 -2.43 -20.63
CA SER A 353 27.69 -3.67 -21.20
C SER A 353 28.89 -4.18 -20.41
N THR A 354 29.09 -5.49 -20.48
CA THR A 354 30.29 -6.15 -19.99
C THR A 354 31.04 -6.74 -21.18
N ASN A 355 32.32 -6.41 -21.33
CA ASN A 355 33.17 -7.02 -22.34
C ASN A 355 33.36 -8.51 -22.01
N PRO A 356 33.03 -9.44 -22.92
CA PRO A 356 33.07 -10.87 -22.65
C PRO A 356 34.49 -11.42 -22.45
N ASP A 357 35.51 -10.77 -23.05
CA ASP A 357 36.89 -11.24 -23.00
C ASP A 357 37.63 -10.73 -21.75
N THR A 358 37.34 -9.49 -21.33
CA THR A 358 38.06 -8.82 -20.24
C THR A 358 37.25 -8.68 -18.95
N GLY A 359 35.93 -8.89 -19.01
CA GLY A 359 35.02 -8.57 -17.92
C GLY A 359 34.85 -7.07 -17.66
N ALA A 360 35.46 -6.21 -18.48
CA ALA A 360 35.41 -4.76 -18.27
C ALA A 360 34.00 -4.22 -18.56
N ARG A 361 33.45 -3.46 -17.62
CA ARG A 361 32.13 -2.83 -17.73
C ARG A 361 32.23 -1.43 -18.30
N ASN A 362 31.31 -1.07 -19.19
CA ASN A 362 31.23 0.26 -19.80
C ASN A 362 29.78 0.71 -19.97
N LEU A 363 29.56 2.02 -20.04
CA LEU A 363 28.26 2.61 -20.34
C LEU A 363 28.11 2.87 -21.84
N HIS A 364 26.95 2.56 -22.41
CA HIS A 364 26.65 2.76 -23.83
C HIS A 364 26.45 4.23 -24.18
N SER A 365 25.74 4.97 -23.32
CA SER A 365 25.47 6.39 -23.46
C SER A 365 25.85 7.14 -22.19
N LEU A 366 26.57 8.24 -22.38
CA LEU A 366 26.83 9.24 -21.33
C LEU A 366 26.05 10.54 -21.61
N SER A 367 24.96 10.47 -22.38
CA SER A 367 24.07 11.63 -22.53
C SER A 367 23.42 11.97 -21.18
N PRO A 368 23.20 13.27 -20.85
CA PRO A 368 22.59 13.65 -19.58
C PRO A 368 21.27 12.93 -19.29
N SER A 369 20.43 12.75 -20.32
CA SER A 369 19.15 12.05 -20.19
C SER A 369 19.29 10.56 -19.82
N ALA A 370 20.26 9.85 -20.40
CA ALA A 370 20.47 8.42 -20.12
C ALA A 370 21.03 8.21 -18.70
N LEU A 371 21.95 9.10 -18.28
CA LEU A 371 22.52 9.07 -16.94
C LEU A 371 21.46 9.42 -15.88
N GLN A 372 20.69 10.48 -16.10
CA GLN A 372 19.59 10.86 -15.21
C GLN A 372 18.56 9.73 -15.06
N LEU A 373 18.14 9.11 -16.17
CA LEU A 373 17.22 7.98 -16.14
C LEU A 373 17.78 6.81 -15.31
N SER A 374 19.04 6.44 -15.53
CA SER A 374 19.70 5.35 -14.79
C SER A 374 19.75 5.63 -13.29
N GLU A 375 20.13 6.85 -12.89
CA GLU A 375 20.25 7.24 -11.48
C GLU A 375 18.89 7.43 -10.79
N GLU A 376 17.86 7.86 -11.53
CA GLU A 376 16.48 7.92 -11.06
C GLU A 376 15.93 6.52 -10.76
N ILE A 377 16.14 5.56 -11.66
CA ILE A 377 15.76 4.16 -11.48
C ILE A 377 16.52 3.56 -10.30
N HIS A 378 17.82 3.85 -10.19
CA HIS A 378 18.66 3.40 -9.09
C HIS A 378 18.09 3.86 -7.73
N ASN A 379 17.70 5.14 -7.61
CA ASN A 379 17.03 5.65 -6.42
C ASN A 379 15.66 5.00 -6.19
N GLU A 380 14.90 4.77 -7.26
CA GLU A 380 13.58 4.14 -7.19
C GLU A 380 13.67 2.72 -6.61
N VAL A 381 14.51 1.84 -7.15
CA VAL A 381 14.66 0.47 -6.64
C VAL A 381 15.19 0.46 -5.20
N GLU A 382 16.12 1.36 -4.85
CA GLU A 382 16.67 1.43 -3.49
C GLU A 382 15.60 1.86 -2.46
N PHE A 383 14.91 2.98 -2.71
CA PHE A 383 14.08 3.64 -1.68
C PHE A 383 12.60 3.29 -1.74
N GLU A 384 12.09 2.91 -2.91
CA GLU A 384 10.69 2.55 -3.07
C GLU A 384 10.43 1.05 -2.93
N TRP A 385 11.47 0.22 -3.05
CA TRP A 385 11.37 -1.25 -3.00
C TRP A 385 12.22 -1.86 -1.90
N LEU A 386 13.55 -1.86 -2.04
CA LEU A 386 14.45 -2.60 -1.14
C LEU A 386 14.34 -2.10 0.30
N ARG A 387 14.52 -0.79 0.54
CA ARG A 387 14.45 -0.23 1.89
C ARG A 387 13.05 -0.29 2.47
N GLN A 388 12.00 -0.16 1.65
CA GLN A 388 10.62 -0.33 2.10
C GLN A 388 10.38 -1.77 2.59
N TYR A 389 10.84 -2.78 1.84
CA TYR A 389 10.69 -4.18 2.20
C TYR A 389 11.49 -4.53 3.45
N TRP A 390 12.78 -4.19 3.50
CA TRP A 390 13.65 -4.55 4.61
C TRP A 390 13.38 -3.75 5.89
N PHE A 391 12.84 -2.54 5.80
CA PHE A 391 12.38 -1.78 6.97
C PHE A 391 11.23 -2.46 7.72
N GLN A 392 10.52 -3.37 7.05
CA GLN A 392 9.45 -4.16 7.64
C GLN A 392 9.98 -5.44 8.32
N GLY A 393 11.30 -5.62 8.39
CA GLY A 393 11.94 -6.78 9.00
C GLY A 393 11.77 -8.06 8.18
N ARG A 394 11.96 -9.21 8.83
CA ARG A 394 11.82 -10.53 8.18
C ARG A 394 10.38 -11.04 8.17
N ARG A 395 9.42 -10.20 8.55
CA ARG A 395 8.04 -10.60 8.83
C ARG A 395 7.39 -11.38 7.69
N TYR A 396 7.58 -10.96 6.43
CA TYR A 396 7.02 -11.65 5.27
C TYR A 396 7.54 -13.07 5.13
N SER A 397 8.86 -13.25 5.24
CA SER A 397 9.53 -14.55 5.09
C SER A 397 9.12 -15.60 6.14
N ARG A 398 8.54 -15.18 7.27
CA ARG A 398 8.05 -16.09 8.32
C ARG A 398 6.89 -16.95 7.87
N PHE A 399 6.01 -16.39 7.04
CA PHE A 399 4.76 -17.03 6.64
C PHE A 399 4.63 -17.19 5.13
N CYS A 400 5.30 -16.35 4.33
CA CYS A 400 5.27 -16.42 2.88
C CYS A 400 6.62 -16.02 2.26
N SER A 401 7.27 -16.97 1.59
CA SER A 401 8.57 -16.76 0.93
C SER A 401 8.48 -16.14 -0.47
N TRP A 402 7.28 -15.76 -0.94
CA TRP A 402 7.06 -15.34 -2.32
C TRP A 402 7.95 -14.16 -2.74
N TRP A 403 8.18 -13.19 -1.84
CA TRP A 403 9.00 -12.01 -2.10
C TRP A 403 10.52 -12.24 -1.95
N ASN A 404 10.97 -13.41 -1.50
CA ASN A 404 12.40 -13.65 -1.26
C ASN A 404 13.21 -13.51 -2.56
N LYS A 405 12.91 -14.35 -3.56
CA LYS A 405 13.59 -14.32 -4.86
C LYS A 405 13.42 -12.97 -5.59
N PRO A 406 12.21 -12.39 -5.69
CA PRO A 406 12.05 -11.04 -6.23
C PRO A 406 12.92 -9.96 -5.59
N MET A 407 13.09 -9.99 -4.25
CA MET A 407 13.92 -8.99 -3.57
C MET A 407 15.41 -9.23 -3.76
N GLU A 408 15.84 -10.49 -3.91
CA GLU A 408 17.21 -10.85 -4.28
C GLU A 408 17.56 -10.32 -5.68
N GLU A 409 16.70 -10.55 -6.67
CA GLU A 409 16.88 -10.06 -8.05
C GLU A 409 16.90 -8.52 -8.14
N LEU A 410 16.04 -7.85 -7.37
CA LEU A 410 16.06 -6.38 -7.29
C LEU A 410 17.33 -5.85 -6.63
N GLU A 411 17.86 -6.56 -5.62
CA GLU A 411 19.12 -6.19 -4.97
C GLU A 411 20.33 -6.45 -5.88
N GLU A 412 20.29 -7.50 -6.72
CA GLU A 412 21.30 -7.72 -7.75
C GLU A 412 21.28 -6.61 -8.80
N SER A 413 20.10 -6.26 -9.34
CA SER A 413 19.95 -5.15 -10.28
C SER A 413 20.41 -3.82 -9.68
N TRP A 414 20.09 -3.56 -8.42
CA TRP A 414 20.55 -2.39 -7.69
C TRP A 414 22.08 -2.36 -7.54
N ARG A 415 22.73 -3.50 -7.27
CA ARG A 415 24.19 -3.59 -7.15
C ARG A 415 24.89 -3.31 -8.47
N GLU A 416 24.30 -3.74 -9.58
CA GLU A 416 24.76 -3.40 -10.92
C GLU A 416 24.68 -1.88 -11.17
N MET A 417 23.62 -1.22 -10.71
CA MET A 417 23.48 0.24 -10.80
C MET A 417 24.48 1.00 -9.91
N GLU A 418 24.89 0.47 -8.75
CA GLU A 418 26.03 1.05 -7.99
C GLU A 418 27.32 1.05 -8.82
N SER A 419 27.54 0.01 -9.65
CA SER A 419 28.68 -0.04 -10.59
C SER A 419 28.51 0.99 -11.71
N MET A 420 27.30 1.17 -12.23
CA MET A 420 27.03 2.21 -13.23
C MET A 420 27.30 3.62 -12.68
N THR A 421 26.92 3.90 -11.43
CA THR A 421 27.25 5.17 -10.78
C THR A 421 28.76 5.36 -10.65
N GLN A 422 29.52 4.30 -10.31
CA GLN A 422 30.99 4.35 -10.26
C GLN A 422 31.60 4.67 -11.65
N LEU A 423 31.13 4.01 -12.71
CA LEU A 423 31.59 4.28 -14.08
C LEU A 423 31.29 5.72 -14.50
N THR A 424 30.12 6.24 -14.13
CA THR A 424 29.75 7.63 -14.42
C THR A 424 30.65 8.62 -13.68
N LEU A 425 30.97 8.35 -12.40
CA LEU A 425 31.90 9.15 -11.62
C LEU A 425 33.32 9.15 -12.22
N ALA A 426 33.79 7.99 -12.69
CA ALA A 426 35.11 7.88 -13.33
C ALA A 426 35.22 8.79 -14.57
N VAL A 427 34.15 8.91 -15.38
CA VAL A 427 34.12 9.86 -16.50
C VAL A 427 34.16 11.31 -16.04
N ALA A 428 33.43 11.65 -14.97
CA ALA A 428 33.43 13.02 -14.43
C ALA A 428 34.81 13.43 -13.86
N GLU A 429 35.54 12.48 -13.29
CA GLU A 429 36.85 12.69 -12.63
C GLU A 429 38.06 12.55 -13.58
N ASP A 430 37.90 12.01 -14.79
CA ASP A 430 38.99 11.75 -15.73
C ASP A 430 39.45 13.00 -16.48
N ASP A 431 40.60 13.57 -16.12
CA ASP A 431 41.23 14.74 -16.77
C ASP A 431 41.55 14.55 -18.26
N SER A 432 41.56 13.32 -18.78
CA SER A 432 41.72 13.07 -20.21
C SER A 432 40.43 13.26 -21.02
N CYS A 433 39.27 13.27 -20.35
CA CYS A 433 37.98 13.54 -20.97
C CYS A 433 37.77 15.04 -21.24
N GLU A 434 37.00 15.35 -22.28
CA GLU A 434 36.68 16.74 -22.64
C GLU A 434 35.99 17.49 -21.49
N GLU A 435 36.43 18.70 -21.19
CA GLU A 435 35.95 19.51 -20.06
C GLU A 435 34.43 19.65 -20.03
N GLN A 436 33.83 19.97 -21.17
CA GLN A 436 32.38 20.10 -21.33
C GLN A 436 31.66 18.79 -21.04
N ARG A 437 32.23 17.64 -21.46
CA ARG A 437 31.65 16.32 -21.21
C ARG A 437 31.66 15.99 -19.73
N ARG A 438 32.77 16.25 -19.03
CA ARG A 438 32.89 16.03 -17.58
C ARG A 438 31.87 16.86 -16.81
N LYS A 439 31.68 18.12 -17.21
CA LYS A 439 30.70 19.03 -16.63
C LYS A 439 29.27 18.51 -16.80
N GLU A 440 28.88 18.14 -18.02
CA GLU A 440 27.55 17.58 -18.30
C GLU A 440 27.25 16.31 -17.48
N VAL A 441 28.24 15.42 -17.35
CA VAL A 441 28.12 14.19 -16.57
C VAL A 441 27.98 14.49 -15.08
N ALA A 442 28.79 15.40 -14.54
CA ALA A 442 28.72 15.82 -13.15
C ALA A 442 27.38 16.52 -12.81
N GLU A 443 26.88 17.38 -13.71
CA GLU A 443 25.56 18.03 -13.57
C GLU A 443 24.41 17.01 -13.59
N ALA A 444 24.52 15.96 -14.42
CA ALA A 444 23.53 14.89 -14.48
C ALA A 444 23.50 14.03 -13.20
N LEU A 445 24.67 13.76 -12.59
CA LEU A 445 24.81 12.91 -11.40
C LEU A 445 24.38 13.59 -10.10
N LEU A 446 24.82 14.85 -9.89
CA LEU A 446 24.79 15.49 -8.57
C LEU A 446 23.40 15.50 -7.90
N PRO A 447 22.28 15.79 -8.60
CA PRO A 447 20.96 15.78 -7.97
C PRO A 447 20.57 14.41 -7.41
N ALA A 448 20.84 13.33 -8.17
CA ALA A 448 20.47 11.97 -7.78
C ALA A 448 21.33 11.47 -6.61
N LEU A 449 22.62 11.76 -6.60
CA LEU A 449 23.53 11.44 -5.49
C LEU A 449 23.12 12.15 -4.20
N THR A 450 22.76 13.43 -4.30
CA THR A 450 22.32 14.23 -3.15
C THR A 450 21.01 13.68 -2.56
N GLU A 451 20.03 13.34 -3.42
CA GLU A 451 18.80 12.67 -2.98
C GLU A 451 19.10 11.31 -2.33
N ARG A 452 19.98 10.51 -2.93
CA ARG A 452 20.38 9.19 -2.44
C ARG A 452 21.00 9.27 -1.05
N GLN A 453 21.94 10.19 -0.83
CA GLN A 453 22.55 10.41 0.48
C GLN A 453 21.52 10.79 1.54
N GLN A 454 20.67 11.77 1.24
CA GLN A 454 19.63 12.22 2.16
C GLN A 454 18.67 11.09 2.53
N HIS A 455 18.26 10.27 1.55
CA HIS A 455 17.39 9.15 1.80
C HIS A 455 18.09 8.01 2.58
N ARG A 456 19.34 7.66 2.25
CA ARG A 456 20.14 6.68 3.01
C ARG A 456 20.23 7.05 4.49
N LEU A 457 20.55 8.31 4.80
CA LEU A 457 20.58 8.81 6.18
C LEU A 457 19.20 8.74 6.84
N THR A 458 18.15 9.15 6.14
CA THR A 458 16.77 9.10 6.66
C THR A 458 16.32 7.69 7.00
N TRP A 459 16.61 6.71 6.12
CA TRP A 459 16.27 5.30 6.35
C TRP A 459 17.11 4.67 7.46
N LYS A 460 18.40 5.00 7.53
CA LYS A 460 19.27 4.56 8.63
C LYS A 460 18.73 5.05 9.98
N GLU A 461 18.42 6.34 10.11
CA GLU A 461 17.83 6.92 11.32
C GLU A 461 16.50 6.24 11.70
N ARG A 462 15.66 5.92 10.69
CA ARG A 462 14.40 5.21 10.92
C ARG A 462 14.62 3.82 11.51
N CYS A 463 15.54 3.05 10.94
CA CYS A 463 15.90 1.72 11.43
C CYS A 463 16.46 1.77 12.86
N GLU A 464 17.18 2.84 13.20
CA GLU A 464 17.81 3.05 14.51
C GLU A 464 16.89 3.76 15.52
N SER A 465 15.66 4.11 15.14
CA SER A 465 14.74 4.86 16.01
C SER A 465 14.40 4.10 17.29
N ARG A 466 14.14 4.84 18.38
CA ARG A 466 13.81 4.22 19.69
C ARG A 466 12.62 3.26 19.60
N LEU A 467 11.62 3.55 18.77
CA LEU A 467 10.47 2.66 18.58
C LEU A 467 10.85 1.40 17.79
N ALA A 468 11.67 1.52 16.74
CA ALA A 468 12.17 0.37 15.99
C ALA A 468 12.91 -0.60 16.92
N GLN A 469 13.70 -0.10 17.87
CA GLN A 469 14.44 -0.90 18.85
C GLN A 469 13.56 -1.66 19.85
N THR A 470 12.26 -1.32 19.97
CA THR A 470 11.33 -2.06 20.83
C THR A 470 10.73 -3.30 20.17
N LEU A 471 10.93 -3.47 18.86
CA LEU A 471 10.37 -4.60 18.11
C LEU A 471 11.19 -5.87 18.34
N PRO A 472 10.55 -7.05 18.31
CA PRO A 472 11.26 -8.31 18.32
C PRO A 472 12.16 -8.46 17.07
N PRO A 473 13.24 -9.26 17.12
CA PRO A 473 14.20 -9.38 16.02
C PRO A 473 13.58 -9.68 14.64
N GLU A 474 12.50 -10.44 14.62
CA GLU A 474 11.77 -10.82 13.41
C GLU A 474 11.00 -9.67 12.74
N GLU A 475 10.65 -8.65 13.51
CA GLU A 475 9.89 -7.46 13.07
C GLU A 475 10.76 -6.20 13.06
N ALA A 476 11.95 -6.26 13.65
CA ALA A 476 12.88 -5.16 13.71
C ALA A 476 13.27 -4.71 12.28
N PRO A 477 13.21 -3.41 11.99
CA PRO A 477 13.66 -2.86 10.71
C PRO A 477 15.10 -3.23 10.40
N ILE A 478 15.34 -3.66 9.16
CA ILE A 478 16.68 -3.99 8.67
C ILE A 478 17.12 -2.88 7.71
N ASN A 479 18.23 -2.21 8.04
CA ASN A 479 18.88 -1.30 7.10
C ASN A 479 19.58 -2.09 6.00
N ARG A 480 18.85 -2.45 4.94
CA ARG A 480 19.37 -3.21 3.80
C ARG A 480 18.88 -2.58 2.49
N PRO A 481 19.75 -2.42 1.49
CA PRO A 481 21.19 -2.73 1.51
C PRO A 481 22.01 -1.77 2.40
N TYR A 482 23.06 -2.32 3.03
CA TYR A 482 24.04 -1.59 3.86
C TYR A 482 25.36 -2.34 3.87
N TRP A 483 26.47 -1.61 3.86
CA TRP A 483 27.83 -2.12 3.94
C TRP A 483 28.72 -1.12 4.66
N CYS A 484 29.86 -1.59 5.18
CA CYS A 484 30.86 -0.75 5.82
C CYS A 484 31.85 -0.18 4.82
N ASP A 485 32.53 0.89 5.19
CA ASP A 485 33.62 1.44 4.38
C ASP A 485 34.71 0.39 4.15
N GLY A 486 35.16 0.27 2.90
CA GLY A 486 36.17 -0.70 2.49
C GLY A 486 35.65 -2.12 2.20
N ASP A 487 34.33 -2.34 2.15
CA ASP A 487 33.76 -3.59 1.65
C ASP A 487 34.16 -3.80 0.17
N PRO A 488 34.96 -4.84 -0.16
CA PRO A 488 35.47 -5.04 -1.52
C PRO A 488 34.38 -5.51 -2.49
N SER A 489 33.21 -5.92 -2.00
CA SER A 489 32.09 -6.33 -2.86
C SER A 489 31.28 -5.15 -3.40
N MET A 490 31.51 -3.95 -2.88
CA MET A 490 30.77 -2.74 -3.25
C MET A 490 31.69 -1.70 -3.91
N PRO A 491 31.31 -1.15 -5.08
CA PRO A 491 32.16 -0.23 -5.85
C PRO A 491 32.23 1.19 -5.23
N LEU A 492 31.25 1.55 -4.41
CA LEU A 492 31.09 2.86 -3.80
C LEU A 492 30.87 2.74 -2.29
N PRO A 493 31.24 3.74 -1.49
CA PRO A 493 30.87 3.79 -0.08
C PRO A 493 29.35 3.96 0.09
N PHE A 494 28.82 3.50 1.22
CA PHE A 494 27.42 3.73 1.57
C PHE A 494 27.14 5.23 1.76
N ASP A 495 28.05 5.92 2.48
CA ASP A 495 28.02 7.36 2.70
C ASP A 495 28.65 8.10 1.51
N LEU A 496 27.82 8.88 0.81
CA LEU A 496 28.21 9.58 -0.40
C LEU A 496 28.68 11.01 -0.14
N THR A 497 28.79 11.45 1.12
CA THR A 497 29.11 12.85 1.49
C THR A 497 30.40 13.35 0.82
N ASP A 498 31.47 12.56 0.86
CA ASP A 498 32.75 12.93 0.24
C ASP A 498 32.65 12.94 -1.29
N ILE A 499 31.94 11.97 -1.89
CA ILE A 499 31.72 11.90 -3.33
C ILE A 499 30.97 13.14 -3.82
N ILE A 500 29.88 13.49 -3.14
CA ILE A 500 29.06 14.68 -3.46
C ILE A 500 29.95 15.94 -3.39
N SER A 501 30.72 16.10 -2.32
CA SER A 501 31.63 17.24 -2.15
C SER A 501 32.68 17.32 -3.27
N ARG A 502 33.19 16.17 -3.74
CA ARG A 502 34.10 16.12 -4.89
C ARG A 502 33.42 16.54 -6.19
N VAL A 503 32.24 16.00 -6.48
CA VAL A 503 31.46 16.34 -7.69
C VAL A 503 31.09 17.82 -7.71
N GLU A 504 30.65 18.37 -6.58
CA GLU A 504 30.43 19.81 -6.44
C GLU A 504 31.71 20.60 -6.74
N SER A 505 32.85 20.21 -6.14
CA SER A 505 34.12 20.88 -6.40
C SER A 505 34.56 20.81 -7.86
N LEU A 506 34.24 19.73 -8.60
CA LEU A 506 34.53 19.64 -10.03
C LEU A 506 33.70 20.67 -10.79
N LEU A 507 32.40 20.75 -10.54
CA LEU A 507 31.51 21.72 -11.18
C LEU A 507 31.86 23.19 -10.87
N TRP A 508 32.51 23.46 -9.74
CA TRP A 508 33.03 24.80 -9.44
C TRP A 508 34.32 25.14 -10.20
N LYS A 509 35.09 24.15 -10.63
CA LYS A 509 36.37 24.32 -11.31
C LYS A 509 36.25 24.31 -12.85
N LEU A 510 35.23 23.62 -13.37
CA LEU A 510 34.85 23.55 -14.80
C LEU A 510 33.80 24.62 -15.12
#